data_AF-A0A6P7GWW1-F1
#
_entry.id   AF-A0A6P7GWW1-F1
#
_cell.length_a   1.000
_cell.length_b   1.000
_cell.length_c   1.000
_cell.angle_alpha   90.00
_cell.angle_beta   90.00
_cell.angle_gamma   90.00
#
_symmetry.space_group_name_H-M   'P 1'
#
loop_
_entity.id
_entity.type
_entity.pdbx_description
1 polymer ?
#
loop_
_entity_poly.entity_id
_entity_poly.type
_entity_poly.pdbx_seq_one_letter_code
_entity_poly.pdbx_strand_id
1 'polypeptide(L)'
;MFVKHILFVVNFLALKFLEVSSDNVQVTTNEGTILGKTSLSEKNHKMYMFHGIPYAEPPKRFELSVAKSNWTGVLDCTRERAQCVQGRGIIVQGSEDCLFLNVASPNAFNNYPLTGIALGPVLEVPHPTAFLTVKSDNSILSGQFTRVPVLVGYNTNEVGIMAPLAFSGSVPTLQSEPKKFVPVDIISDKNLTEAGLKIRKEFFGNAPYITMDSNLIN
;
A
#
# COMPACT_ATOMS: atom_id res chain seq x y z
N MET A 1 -50.32 -39.24 -37.54
CA MET A 1 -49.92 -39.24 -36.11
C MET A 1 -48.61 -40.00 -35.98
N PHE A 2 -47.48 -39.33 -36.10
CA PHE A 2 -46.14 -39.84 -35.72
C PHE A 2 -45.28 -38.60 -35.44
N VAL A 3 -45.21 -38.22 -34.16
CA VAL A 3 -44.35 -37.13 -33.69
C VAL A 3 -42.95 -37.70 -33.57
N LYS A 4 -42.02 -37.26 -34.44
CA LYS A 4 -40.60 -37.57 -34.32
C LYS A 4 -40.04 -36.77 -33.13
N HIS A 5 -39.69 -37.47 -32.07
CA HIS A 5 -38.97 -36.88 -30.95
C HIS A 5 -37.57 -36.43 -31.41
N ILE A 6 -37.34 -35.12 -31.34
CA ILE A 6 -36.02 -34.51 -31.49
C ILE A 6 -35.25 -34.79 -30.20
N LEU A 7 -34.21 -35.60 -30.32
CA LEU A 7 -33.24 -35.86 -29.26
C LEU A 7 -32.36 -34.61 -29.11
N PHE A 8 -32.59 -33.81 -28.06
CA PHE A 8 -31.66 -32.74 -27.67
C PHE A 8 -30.47 -33.38 -26.97
N VAL A 9 -29.36 -33.59 -27.70
CA VAL A 9 -28.06 -33.90 -27.11
C VAL A 9 -27.53 -32.60 -26.52
N VAL A 10 -27.81 -32.38 -25.23
CA VAL A 10 -27.11 -31.34 -24.46
C VAL A 10 -25.68 -31.81 -24.31
N ASN A 11 -24.81 -31.30 -25.17
CA ASN A 11 -23.38 -31.41 -25.04
C ASN A 11 -23.01 -30.72 -23.71
N PHE A 12 -22.86 -31.50 -22.64
CA PHE A 12 -22.15 -31.08 -21.45
C PHE A 12 -20.70 -30.85 -21.90
N LEU A 13 -20.43 -29.65 -22.42
CA LEU A 13 -19.11 -29.06 -22.39
C LEU A 13 -18.68 -29.19 -20.93
N ALA A 14 -17.82 -30.16 -20.66
CA ALA A 14 -17.13 -30.26 -19.39
C ALA A 14 -16.55 -28.86 -19.14
N LEU A 15 -17.14 -28.14 -18.19
CA LEU A 15 -16.43 -27.08 -17.51
C LEU A 15 -15.18 -27.79 -17.01
N LYS A 16 -14.07 -27.61 -17.73
CA LYS A 16 -12.76 -27.81 -17.14
C LYS A 16 -12.77 -26.83 -15.99
N PHE A 17 -13.03 -27.33 -14.78
CA PHE A 17 -12.54 -26.67 -13.59
C PHE A 17 -11.07 -26.43 -13.90
N LEU A 18 -10.71 -25.16 -14.04
CA LEU A 18 -9.33 -24.76 -13.91
C LEU A 18 -8.93 -25.34 -12.55
N GLU A 19 -8.11 -26.39 -12.58
CA GLU A 19 -7.35 -26.79 -11.41
C GLU A 19 -6.55 -25.54 -11.03
N VAL A 20 -7.07 -24.79 -10.07
CA VAL A 20 -6.27 -23.85 -9.31
C VAL A 20 -5.27 -24.75 -8.61
N SER A 21 -4.10 -24.89 -9.20
CA SER A 21 -2.91 -25.39 -8.52
C SER A 21 -2.63 -24.42 -7.37
N SER A 22 -3.28 -24.65 -6.22
CA SER A 22 -2.98 -23.91 -5.00
C SER A 22 -1.73 -24.54 -4.40
N ASP A 23 -0.59 -24.33 -5.06
CA ASP A 23 0.69 -24.54 -4.41
C ASP A 23 0.71 -23.61 -3.19
N ASN A 24 0.71 -24.22 -2.02
CA ASN A 24 0.82 -23.55 -0.73
C ASN A 24 2.22 -22.94 -0.61
N VAL A 25 2.29 -21.67 -0.25
CA VAL A 25 3.56 -20.94 -0.06
C VAL A 25 3.65 -20.46 1.37
N GLN A 26 4.78 -20.69 2.04
CA GLN A 26 5.02 -20.17 3.39
C GLN A 26 6.07 -19.07 3.37
N VAL A 27 5.84 -18.02 4.15
CA VAL A 27 6.76 -16.89 4.34
C VAL A 27 6.85 -16.60 5.82
N THR A 28 8.06 -16.34 6.32
CA THR A 28 8.28 -15.93 7.72
C THR A 28 8.43 -14.41 7.77
N THR A 29 7.55 -13.75 8.53
CA THR A 29 7.65 -12.33 8.87
C THR A 29 8.32 -12.17 10.24
N ASN A 30 8.47 -10.92 10.72
CA ASN A 30 9.00 -10.65 12.05
C ASN A 30 8.04 -11.15 13.16
N GLU A 31 6.75 -11.17 12.87
CA GLU A 31 5.66 -11.53 13.79
C GLU A 31 5.35 -13.04 13.79
N GLY A 32 5.64 -13.73 12.69
CA GLY A 32 5.51 -15.18 12.61
C GLY A 32 5.43 -15.72 11.18
N THR A 33 5.22 -17.03 11.05
CA THR A 33 5.09 -17.67 9.74
C THR A 33 3.66 -17.55 9.23
N ILE A 34 3.49 -17.20 7.95
CA ILE A 34 2.21 -17.15 7.24
C ILE A 34 2.17 -18.15 6.09
N LEU A 35 0.99 -18.71 5.84
CA LEU A 35 0.68 -19.59 4.72
C LEU A 35 -0.19 -18.85 3.71
N GLY A 36 0.33 -18.63 2.50
CA GLY A 36 -0.40 -18.12 1.36
C GLY A 36 -0.68 -19.21 0.32
N LYS A 37 -1.27 -18.79 -0.80
CA LYS A 37 -1.57 -19.64 -1.96
C LYS A 37 -0.93 -19.08 -3.22
N THR A 38 -0.71 -19.95 -4.19
CA THR A 38 -0.40 -19.55 -5.55
C THR A 38 -1.70 -19.35 -6.35
N SER A 39 -1.74 -18.31 -7.19
CA SER A 39 -2.76 -18.10 -8.21
C SER A 39 -2.11 -17.74 -9.55
N LEU A 40 -2.89 -17.79 -10.63
CA LEU A 40 -2.50 -17.21 -11.92
C LEU A 40 -3.18 -15.85 -12.09
N SER A 41 -2.48 -14.89 -12.69
CA SER A 41 -3.08 -13.66 -13.21
C SER A 41 -3.89 -13.95 -14.48
N GLU A 42 -4.68 -12.98 -14.95
CA GLU A 42 -5.40 -13.06 -16.22
C GLU A 42 -4.49 -13.35 -17.44
N LYS A 43 -3.20 -13.03 -17.33
CA LYS A 43 -2.17 -13.30 -18.36
C LYS A 43 -1.39 -14.59 -18.11
N ASN A 44 -1.89 -15.49 -17.26
CA ASN A 44 -1.23 -16.74 -16.87
C ASN A 44 0.16 -16.55 -16.20
N HIS A 45 0.39 -15.42 -15.52
CA HIS A 45 1.59 -15.27 -14.70
C HIS A 45 1.34 -15.81 -13.29
N LYS A 46 2.29 -16.58 -12.75
CA LYS A 46 2.24 -17.06 -11.37
C LYS A 46 2.26 -15.87 -10.40
N MET A 47 1.36 -15.91 -9.42
CA MET A 47 1.24 -14.93 -8.35
C MET A 47 1.16 -15.65 -7.00
N TYR A 48 1.86 -15.11 -6.01
CA TYR A 48 1.78 -15.51 -4.62
C TYR A 48 0.82 -14.57 -3.90
N MET A 49 -0.19 -15.14 -3.26
CA MET A 49 -1.30 -14.42 -2.63
C MET A 49 -1.35 -14.75 -1.15
N PHE A 50 -1.28 -13.72 -0.32
CA PHE A 50 -1.45 -13.81 1.13
C PHE A 50 -2.59 -12.86 1.51
N HIS A 51 -3.65 -13.40 2.08
CA HIS A 51 -4.85 -12.66 2.44
C HIS A 51 -5.05 -12.65 3.95
N GLY A 52 -5.60 -11.56 4.47
CA GLY A 52 -6.00 -11.51 5.87
C GLY A 52 -4.85 -11.49 6.86
N ILE A 53 -3.68 -10.97 6.49
CA ILE A 53 -2.52 -10.85 7.40
C ILE A 53 -2.86 -9.77 8.45
N PRO A 54 -2.91 -10.09 9.74
CA PRO A 54 -3.18 -9.10 10.78
C PRO A 54 -1.97 -8.19 10.98
N TYR A 55 -2.17 -6.89 10.90
CA TYR A 55 -1.12 -5.89 11.19
C TYR A 55 -1.31 -5.20 12.55
N ALA A 56 -2.49 -5.37 13.16
CA ALA A 56 -2.82 -4.85 14.48
C ALA A 56 -3.65 -5.87 15.28
N GLU A 57 -3.69 -5.70 16.59
CA GLU A 57 -4.68 -6.36 17.45
C GLU A 57 -6.10 -5.87 17.13
N PRO A 58 -7.15 -6.67 17.42
CA PRO A 58 -8.53 -6.22 17.28
C PRO A 58 -8.75 -4.86 17.95
N PRO A 59 -9.24 -3.85 17.20
CA PRO A 59 -9.28 -2.49 17.70
C PRO A 59 -10.29 -2.37 18.82
N LYS A 60 -9.89 -1.63 19.86
CA LYS A 60 -10.85 -1.08 20.82
C LYS A 60 -11.47 0.17 20.24
N ARG A 61 -12.76 0.34 20.47
CA ARG A 61 -13.50 1.45 19.87
C ARG A 61 -12.97 2.79 20.36
N PHE A 62 -12.63 3.67 19.42
CA PHE A 62 -12.09 5.02 19.67
C PHE A 62 -10.74 5.06 20.40
N GLU A 63 -9.97 3.97 20.34
CA GLU A 63 -8.60 3.92 20.83
C GLU A 63 -7.62 3.74 19.66
N LEU A 64 -6.35 4.07 19.90
CA LEU A 64 -5.30 3.78 18.94
C LEU A 64 -5.10 2.27 18.80
N SER A 65 -4.95 1.82 17.55
CA SER A 65 -4.63 0.43 17.26
C SER A 65 -3.27 0.05 17.84
N VAL A 66 -3.20 -1.17 18.39
CA VAL A 66 -1.95 -1.75 18.91
C VAL A 66 -1.38 -2.69 17.86
N ALA A 67 -0.07 -2.62 17.61
CA ALA A 67 0.61 -3.51 16.68
C ALA A 67 0.35 -4.99 17.03
N LYS A 68 0.26 -5.85 16.01
CA LYS A 68 -0.06 -7.26 16.23
C LYS A 68 1.07 -7.96 16.98
N SER A 69 0.72 -8.69 18.03
CA SER A 69 1.66 -9.54 18.76
C SER A 69 2.07 -10.74 17.91
N ASN A 70 3.29 -11.21 18.11
CA ASN A 70 3.79 -12.42 17.44
C ASN A 70 2.85 -13.61 17.68
N TRP A 71 2.67 -14.44 16.66
CA TRP A 71 1.89 -15.67 16.76
C TRP A 71 2.78 -16.91 16.72
N THR A 72 2.31 -17.98 17.34
CA THR A 72 2.96 -19.29 17.31
C THR A 72 2.41 -20.13 16.16
N GLY A 73 3.28 -20.90 15.52
CA GLY A 73 2.90 -21.77 14.39
C GLY A 73 2.73 -21.00 13.09
N VAL A 74 1.97 -21.58 12.16
CA VAL A 74 1.75 -21.02 10.83
C VAL A 74 0.34 -20.44 10.73
N LEU A 75 0.24 -19.15 10.44
CA LEU A 75 -1.03 -18.47 10.26
C LEU A 75 -1.58 -18.69 8.85
N ASP A 76 -2.80 -19.20 8.73
CA ASP A 76 -3.47 -19.37 7.44
C ASP A 76 -3.91 -18.02 6.87
N CYS A 77 -3.26 -17.63 5.78
CA CYS A 77 -3.49 -16.43 4.99
C CYS A 77 -3.90 -16.81 3.55
N THR A 78 -4.60 -17.94 3.35
CA THR A 78 -5.07 -18.36 2.01
C THR A 78 -6.44 -17.76 1.64
N ARG A 79 -7.14 -17.16 2.62
CA ARG A 79 -8.51 -16.65 2.50
C ARG A 79 -8.63 -15.22 2.99
N GLU A 80 -9.54 -14.48 2.37
CA GLU A 80 -9.88 -13.13 2.81
C GLU A 80 -10.52 -13.13 4.20
N ARG A 81 -10.29 -12.03 4.93
CA ARG A 81 -10.90 -11.77 6.22
C ARG A 81 -11.92 -10.64 6.12
N ALA A 82 -12.63 -10.40 7.23
CA ALA A 82 -13.69 -9.41 7.27
C ALA A 82 -13.18 -8.00 6.97
N GLN A 83 -13.94 -7.27 6.15
CA GLN A 83 -13.81 -5.82 6.02
C GLN A 83 -14.34 -5.10 7.26
N CYS A 84 -13.92 -3.86 7.47
CA CYS A 84 -14.44 -3.04 8.56
C CYS A 84 -15.92 -2.76 8.39
N VAL A 85 -16.62 -2.61 9.52
CA VAL A 85 -18.04 -2.27 9.55
C VAL A 85 -18.30 -1.02 8.72
N GLN A 86 -19.10 -1.15 7.67
CA GLN A 86 -19.50 -0.05 6.80
C GLN A 86 -20.97 -0.19 6.40
N GLY A 87 -21.63 0.95 6.25
CA GLY A 87 -23.00 1.01 5.74
C GLY A 87 -22.99 1.10 4.21
N ARG A 88 -23.76 0.24 3.55
CA ARG A 88 -24.07 0.33 2.12
C ARG A 88 -25.59 0.51 1.96
N GLY A 89 -26.02 1.77 2.01
CA GLY A 89 -27.45 2.12 2.08
C GLY A 89 -28.05 1.71 3.42
N ILE A 90 -29.11 0.90 3.40
CA ILE A 90 -29.80 0.37 4.60
C ILE A 90 -29.12 -0.86 5.22
N ILE A 91 -28.08 -1.41 4.58
CA ILE A 91 -27.40 -2.62 5.04
C ILE A 91 -26.09 -2.23 5.71
N VAL A 92 -25.87 -2.71 6.93
CA VAL A 92 -24.59 -2.63 7.64
C VAL A 92 -23.92 -4.00 7.57
N GLN A 93 -22.67 -4.03 7.11
CA GLN A 93 -21.88 -5.27 6.97
C GLN A 93 -20.42 -5.03 7.40
N GLY A 94 -19.76 -6.08 7.86
CA GLY A 94 -18.34 -6.06 8.24
C GLY A 94 -18.15 -6.56 9.66
N SER A 95 -16.94 -6.37 10.18
CA SER A 95 -16.54 -6.72 11.54
C SER A 95 -15.73 -5.57 12.15
N GLU A 96 -15.75 -5.41 13.48
CA GLU A 96 -14.79 -4.52 14.17
C GLU A 96 -13.39 -5.14 14.17
N ASP A 97 -13.29 -6.47 14.18
CA ASP A 97 -12.04 -7.18 13.89
C ASP A 97 -11.81 -7.20 12.37
N CYS A 98 -11.15 -6.16 11.85
CA CYS A 98 -10.97 -5.93 10.41
C CYS A 98 -9.58 -5.41 10.00
N LEU A 99 -8.63 -5.30 10.95
CA LEU A 99 -7.30 -4.74 10.70
C LEU A 99 -6.37 -5.77 10.06
N PHE A 100 -6.70 -6.12 8.82
CA PHE A 100 -5.96 -7.07 8.00
C PHE A 100 -5.49 -6.43 6.70
N LEU A 101 -4.41 -6.97 6.13
CA LEU A 101 -3.92 -6.61 4.80
C LEU A 101 -3.83 -7.84 3.89
N ASN A 102 -3.85 -7.58 2.58
CA ASN A 102 -3.65 -8.59 1.54
C ASN A 102 -2.39 -8.24 0.74
N VAL A 103 -1.54 -9.22 0.47
CA VAL A 103 -0.33 -9.09 -0.35
C VAL A 103 -0.44 -10.01 -1.56
N ALA A 104 -0.25 -9.44 -2.74
CA ALA A 104 -0.17 -10.16 -4.00
C ALA A 104 1.19 -9.85 -4.63
N SER A 105 2.01 -10.86 -4.89
CA SER A 105 3.34 -10.68 -5.48
C SER A 105 3.55 -11.64 -6.65
N PRO A 106 4.01 -11.17 -7.82
CA PRO A 106 4.44 -12.06 -8.89
C PRO A 106 5.73 -12.82 -8.54
N ASN A 107 6.51 -12.33 -7.55
CA ASN A 107 7.83 -12.85 -7.20
C ASN A 107 8.02 -12.82 -5.67
N ALA A 108 7.82 -13.95 -4.99
CA ALA A 108 8.00 -14.01 -3.55
C ALA A 108 9.50 -14.08 -3.11
N PHE A 109 10.44 -14.36 -4.03
CA PHE A 109 11.79 -14.83 -3.64
C PHE A 109 12.96 -14.40 -4.55
N ASN A 110 12.91 -13.28 -5.29
CA ASN A 110 14.04 -12.88 -6.15
C ASN A 110 14.37 -11.37 -6.12
N ASN A 111 15.62 -11.04 -6.48
CA ASN A 111 16.20 -9.70 -6.69
C ASN A 111 15.47 -8.93 -7.81
N TYR A 112 14.19 -8.65 -7.63
CA TYR A 112 13.46 -7.74 -8.47
C TYR A 112 13.89 -6.31 -8.10
N PRO A 113 14.03 -5.38 -9.06
CA PRO A 113 14.44 -4.00 -8.76
C PRO A 113 13.47 -3.23 -7.86
N LEU A 114 12.32 -3.82 -7.52
CA LEU A 114 11.32 -3.28 -6.59
C LEU A 114 11.37 -3.93 -5.20
N THR A 115 12.18 -4.97 -5.00
CA THR A 115 12.38 -5.60 -3.69
C THR A 115 13.05 -4.60 -2.76
N GLY A 116 12.30 -4.10 -1.75
CA GLY A 116 12.77 -3.07 -0.81
C GLY A 116 12.29 -1.65 -1.06
N ILE A 117 11.49 -1.41 -2.11
CA ILE A 117 10.83 -0.11 -2.30
C ILE A 117 9.48 -0.15 -1.57
N ALA A 118 9.33 0.69 -0.53
CA ALA A 118 8.10 0.78 0.27
C ALA A 118 6.85 1.13 -0.58
N LEU A 119 7.06 1.81 -1.71
CA LEU A 119 6.06 2.12 -2.73
C LEU A 119 6.61 1.76 -4.11
N GLY A 120 6.46 0.49 -4.52
CA GLY A 120 6.76 0.09 -5.89
C GLY A 120 5.80 0.77 -6.88
N PRO A 121 6.25 1.13 -8.09
CA PRO A 121 5.37 1.68 -9.12
C PRO A 121 4.33 0.62 -9.50
N VAL A 122 3.04 0.95 -9.31
CA VAL A 122 1.94 0.14 -9.81
C VAL A 122 1.70 0.53 -11.27
N LEU A 123 2.09 -0.35 -12.19
CA LEU A 123 1.76 -0.20 -13.61
C LEU A 123 0.45 -0.94 -13.89
N GLU A 124 -0.63 -0.19 -14.06
CA GLU A 124 -1.88 -0.76 -14.55
C GLU A 124 -1.77 -1.00 -16.07
N VAL A 125 -1.96 -2.24 -16.48
CA VAL A 125 -1.88 -2.62 -17.89
C VAL A 125 -3.15 -2.15 -18.61
N PRO A 126 -3.07 -1.62 -19.84
CA PRO A 126 -4.25 -1.29 -20.63
C PRO A 126 -5.19 -2.50 -20.81
N HIS A 127 -6.42 -2.36 -20.35
CA HIS A 127 -7.54 -3.32 -20.49
C HIS A 127 -8.86 -2.54 -20.49
N PRO A 128 -9.97 -3.03 -21.08
CA PRO A 128 -11.27 -2.34 -21.07
C PRO A 128 -11.81 -1.92 -19.70
N THR A 129 -11.33 -2.52 -18.62
CA THR A 129 -11.71 -2.21 -17.23
C THR A 129 -10.64 -1.46 -16.45
N ALA A 130 -9.55 -1.03 -17.10
CA ALA A 130 -8.46 -0.33 -16.43
C ALA A 130 -8.93 1.02 -15.89
N PHE A 131 -8.52 1.36 -14.68
CA PHE A 131 -8.89 2.59 -13.99
C PHE A 131 -7.95 3.76 -14.35
N LEU A 132 -6.65 3.51 -14.38
CA LEU A 132 -5.60 4.46 -14.79
C LEU A 132 -5.22 4.20 -16.25
N THR A 133 -6.09 4.64 -17.17
CA THR A 133 -5.88 4.47 -18.62
C THR A 133 -4.88 5.46 -19.23
N VAL A 134 -4.48 6.47 -18.45
CA VAL A 134 -3.61 7.57 -18.84
C VAL A 134 -2.63 7.87 -17.70
N LYS A 135 -1.45 8.37 -18.06
CA LYS A 135 -0.49 8.82 -17.04
C LYS A 135 -1.10 9.93 -16.20
N SER A 136 -0.87 9.89 -14.89
CA SER A 136 -1.50 10.79 -13.92
C SER A 136 -1.24 12.27 -14.21
N ASP A 137 -0.04 12.62 -14.67
CA ASP A 137 0.33 13.98 -15.10
C ASP A 137 -0.52 14.44 -16.28
N ASN A 138 -0.70 13.61 -17.31
CA ASN A 138 -1.56 13.91 -18.45
C ASN A 138 -3.03 14.02 -18.06
N SER A 139 -3.53 13.17 -17.16
CA SER A 139 -4.91 13.25 -16.64
C SER A 139 -5.16 14.58 -15.92
N ILE A 140 -4.20 15.05 -15.12
CA ILE A 140 -4.29 16.35 -14.42
C ILE A 140 -4.26 17.50 -15.43
N LEU A 141 -3.27 17.51 -16.33
CA LEU A 141 -3.09 18.59 -17.31
C LEU A 141 -4.25 18.72 -18.31
N SER A 142 -4.83 17.59 -18.71
CA SER A 142 -6.00 17.56 -19.62
C SER A 142 -7.34 17.78 -18.91
N GLY A 143 -7.34 17.86 -17.57
CA GLY A 143 -8.57 17.96 -16.77
C GLY A 143 -9.43 16.69 -16.76
N GLN A 144 -8.90 15.57 -17.26
CA GLN A 144 -9.53 14.25 -17.30
C GLN A 144 -9.11 13.42 -16.08
N PHE A 145 -9.47 13.90 -14.90
CA PHE A 145 -9.29 13.18 -13.64
C PHE A 145 -10.60 13.14 -12.86
N THR A 146 -10.78 12.10 -12.07
CA THR A 146 -11.97 11.94 -11.23
C THR A 146 -12.01 13.06 -10.20
N ARG A 147 -13.04 13.91 -10.26
CA ARG A 147 -13.23 15.07 -9.37
C ARG A 147 -13.87 14.64 -8.05
N VAL A 148 -13.15 13.83 -7.28
CA VAL A 148 -13.53 13.50 -5.91
C VAL A 148 -12.81 14.48 -4.98
N PRO A 149 -13.49 15.08 -3.98
CA PRO A 149 -12.79 15.81 -2.94
C PRO A 149 -11.85 14.86 -2.20
N VAL A 150 -10.54 15.04 -2.37
CA VAL A 150 -9.52 14.27 -1.69
C VAL A 150 -9.20 14.98 -0.37
N LEU A 151 -9.57 14.36 0.74
CA LEU A 151 -9.05 14.73 2.06
C LEU A 151 -7.70 14.02 2.23
N VAL A 152 -6.62 14.77 2.01
CA VAL A 152 -5.26 14.30 2.32
C VAL A 152 -4.92 14.78 3.73
N GLY A 153 -4.69 13.84 4.65
CA GLY A 153 -4.10 14.12 5.95
C GLY A 153 -2.63 13.71 5.95
N TYR A 154 -1.77 14.52 6.55
CA TYR A 154 -0.41 14.16 6.92
C TYR A 154 -0.41 13.80 8.40
N ASN A 155 0.24 12.70 8.80
CA ASN A 155 0.48 12.42 10.22
C ASN A 155 1.78 13.13 10.66
N THR A 156 1.85 13.54 11.93
CA THR A 156 3.00 14.29 12.49
C THR A 156 4.33 13.53 12.42
N ASN A 157 4.31 12.25 12.03
CA ASN A 157 5.50 11.40 11.94
C ASN A 157 5.51 10.53 10.68
N GLU A 158 5.00 11.05 9.57
CA GLU A 158 5.02 10.33 8.28
C GLU A 158 6.47 10.00 7.92
N VAL A 159 6.74 8.72 7.60
CA VAL A 159 8.10 8.25 7.26
C VAL A 159 9.09 8.37 8.44
N GLY A 160 8.68 8.74 9.65
CA GLY A 160 9.58 9.03 10.78
C GLY A 160 10.56 7.92 11.15
N ILE A 161 10.13 6.65 11.07
CA ILE A 161 11.01 5.49 11.32
C ILE A 161 12.10 5.35 10.25
N MET A 162 11.80 5.72 9.00
CA MET A 162 12.73 5.62 7.88
C MET A 162 13.50 6.91 7.61
N ALA A 163 13.08 8.03 8.19
CA ALA A 163 13.66 9.34 7.94
C ALA A 163 15.18 9.42 8.22
N PRO A 164 15.72 8.81 9.30
CA PRO A 164 17.17 8.80 9.51
C PRO A 164 17.92 8.06 8.40
N LEU A 165 17.38 6.95 7.90
CA LEU A 165 18.00 6.17 6.83
C LEU A 165 17.87 6.89 5.47
N ALA A 166 16.72 7.49 5.20
CA ALA A 166 16.43 8.15 3.93
C ALA A 166 17.13 9.51 3.78
N PHE A 167 17.32 10.24 4.88
CA PHE A 167 17.72 11.65 4.83
C PHE A 167 19.00 11.99 5.62
N SER A 168 19.65 11.05 6.30
CA SER A 168 20.92 11.29 7.02
C SER A 168 22.01 11.91 6.14
N GLY A 169 22.11 11.47 4.89
CA GLY A 169 23.06 12.03 3.91
C GLY A 169 22.80 13.49 3.55
N SER A 170 21.59 13.99 3.77
CA SER A 170 21.19 15.38 3.44
C SER A 170 21.37 16.35 4.61
N VAL A 171 21.49 15.85 5.85
CA VAL A 171 21.64 16.68 7.06
C VAL A 171 22.84 17.64 6.98
N PRO A 172 24.05 17.22 6.56
CA PRO A 172 25.19 18.13 6.45
C PRO A 172 24.94 19.29 5.48
N THR A 173 24.28 19.02 4.36
CA THR A 173 23.94 20.03 3.35
C THR A 173 22.88 21.01 3.86
N LEU A 174 21.86 20.52 4.57
CA LEU A 174 20.86 21.38 5.21
C LEU A 174 21.49 22.28 6.29
N GLN A 175 22.52 21.77 6.99
CA GLN A 175 23.25 22.54 8.00
C GLN A 175 24.10 23.65 7.40
N SER A 176 24.77 23.41 6.26
CA SER A 176 25.65 24.38 5.63
C SER A 176 24.94 25.34 4.66
N GLU A 177 23.80 24.95 4.09
CA GLU A 177 23.05 25.72 3.09
C GLU A 177 21.59 25.96 3.49
N PRO A 178 21.29 27.05 4.24
CA PRO A 178 19.94 27.33 4.70
C PRO A 178 18.88 27.39 3.59
N LYS A 179 19.24 27.88 2.39
CA LYS A 179 18.35 27.94 1.23
C LYS A 179 17.74 26.58 0.84
N LYS A 180 18.40 25.46 1.19
CA LYS A 180 17.94 24.10 0.89
C LYS A 180 16.74 23.66 1.73
N PHE A 181 16.41 24.40 2.80
CA PHE A 181 15.15 24.22 3.53
C PHE A 181 13.92 24.70 2.76
N VAL A 182 14.10 25.56 1.76
CA VAL A 182 12.99 26.03 0.94
C VAL A 182 12.70 24.98 -0.14
N PRO A 183 11.46 24.47 -0.22
CA PRO A 183 11.07 23.56 -1.29
C PRO A 183 11.40 24.13 -2.67
N VAL A 184 11.96 23.30 -3.54
CA VAL A 184 12.41 23.70 -4.88
C VAL A 184 11.27 24.22 -5.76
N ASP A 185 10.03 23.85 -5.45
CA ASP A 185 8.82 24.23 -6.18
C ASP A 185 8.27 25.60 -5.75
N ILE A 186 8.82 26.20 -4.70
CA ILE A 186 8.49 27.58 -4.31
C ILE A 186 9.25 28.53 -5.24
N ILE A 187 8.57 28.96 -6.31
CA ILE A 187 9.03 30.05 -7.17
C ILE A 187 8.87 31.36 -6.37
N SER A 188 9.98 31.98 -5.97
CA SER A 188 9.97 33.22 -5.20
C SER A 188 11.06 34.18 -5.65
N ASP A 189 10.70 35.46 -5.79
CA ASP A 189 11.65 36.56 -6.02
C ASP A 189 12.39 36.97 -4.74
N LYS A 190 12.10 36.32 -3.61
CA LYS A 190 12.65 36.65 -2.28
C LYS A 190 13.93 35.88 -1.99
N ASN A 191 14.71 36.40 -1.04
CA ASN A 191 15.95 35.78 -0.59
C ASN A 191 15.69 34.40 0.06
N LEU A 192 15.95 33.34 -0.71
CA LEU A 192 15.74 31.94 -0.28
C LEU A 192 16.57 31.57 0.96
N THR A 193 17.72 32.20 1.16
CA THR A 193 18.55 31.97 2.34
C THR A 193 17.85 32.47 3.61
N GLU A 194 17.21 33.63 3.56
CA GLU A 194 16.49 34.18 4.71
C GLU A 194 15.24 33.35 5.04
N ALA A 195 14.49 32.92 4.01
CA ALA A 195 13.36 32.01 4.18
C ALA A 195 13.80 30.67 4.78
N GLY A 196 14.89 30.11 4.26
CA GLY A 196 15.48 28.88 4.78
C GLY A 196 15.93 28.99 6.24
N LEU A 197 16.50 30.13 6.65
CA LEU A 197 16.85 30.38 8.06
C LEU A 197 15.61 30.46 8.97
N LYS A 198 14.50 31.04 8.49
CA LYS A 198 13.23 31.08 9.22
C LYS A 198 12.65 29.67 9.38
N ILE A 199 12.65 28.87 8.33
CA ILE A 199 12.21 27.46 8.37
C ILE A 199 13.08 26.67 9.35
N ARG A 200 14.41 26.80 9.27
CA ARG A 200 15.34 26.15 10.21
C ARG A 200 15.01 26.51 11.67
N LYS A 201 14.77 27.79 11.94
CA LYS A 201 14.44 28.26 13.29
C LYS A 201 13.10 27.72 13.79
N GLU A 202 12.11 27.61 12.92
CA GLU A 202 10.79 27.08 13.28
C GLU A 202 10.88 25.59 13.69
N PHE A 203 11.59 24.78 12.90
CA PHE A 203 11.61 23.32 13.11
C PHE A 203 12.73 22.84 14.05
N PHE A 204 13.83 23.57 14.17
CA PHE A 204 15.00 23.17 14.97
C PHE A 204 15.37 24.20 16.04
N GLY A 205 14.58 25.26 16.21
CA GLY A 205 14.83 26.29 17.20
C GLY A 205 16.20 26.96 17.03
N ASN A 206 16.86 27.22 18.17
CA ASN A 206 18.22 27.74 18.22
C ASN A 206 19.28 26.64 18.31
N ALA A 207 18.94 25.38 17.97
CA ALA A 207 19.87 24.28 18.06
C ALA A 207 21.15 24.57 17.23
N PRO A 208 22.34 24.28 17.79
CA PRO A 208 23.60 24.53 17.09
C PRO A 208 23.75 23.62 15.85
N TYR A 209 23.11 22.46 15.83
CA TYR A 209 23.12 21.49 14.74
C TYR A 209 21.72 20.91 14.48
N ILE A 210 21.44 20.61 13.22
CA ILE A 210 20.27 19.83 12.80
C ILE A 210 20.52 18.38 13.19
N THR A 211 19.53 17.76 13.84
CA THR A 211 19.56 16.35 14.23
C THR A 211 18.22 15.71 13.88
N MET A 212 18.30 14.42 13.50
CA MET A 212 17.13 13.57 13.27
C MET A 212 16.77 12.74 14.52
N ASP A 213 17.50 12.93 15.62
CA ASP A 213 17.17 12.34 16.92
C ASP A 213 16.12 13.20 17.61
N SER A 214 14.90 12.68 17.72
CA SER A 214 13.78 13.37 18.35
C SER A 214 13.97 13.64 19.84
N ASN A 215 14.95 12.99 20.50
CA ASN A 215 15.28 13.26 21.91
C ASN A 215 16.21 14.47 22.10
N LEU A 216 16.73 15.05 21.01
CA LEU A 216 17.67 16.17 21.03
C LEU A 216 17.05 17.50 20.55
N ILE A 217 15.77 17.48 20.19
CA ILE A 217 15.01 18.66 19.80
C ILE A 217 14.19 19.08 21.04
N ASN A 218 14.75 20.00 21.83
CA ASN A 218 14.09 20.60 23.01
C ASN A 218 12.96 21.55 22.63
#